data_AF-A0A1Q7GSK9-F1
#
_entry.id   AF-A0A1Q7GSK9-F1
#
_cell.length_a   1.000
_cell.length_b   1.000
_cell.length_c   1.000
_cell.angle_alpha   90.00
_cell.angle_beta   90.00
_cell.angle_gamma   90.00
#
_symmetry.space_group_name_H-M   'P 1'
#
loop_
_entity.id
_entity.type
_entity.pdbx_description
1 polymer ?
#
loop_
_entity_poly.entity_id
_entity_poly.type
_entity_poly.pdbx_seq_one_letter_code
_entity_poly.pdbx_strand_id
1 'polypeptide(L)' 'MIDRSKLSNSFEFVVTAGARARQLLAGSTPRVTAGEHKKTTIAQREVITKQVEKIEKEESGK' A
#
# COMPACT_ATOMS: atom_id res chain seq x y z
N MET A 1 2.96 -9.26 12.77
CA MET A 1 2.79 -9.69 11.36
C MET A 1 1.35 -9.37 10.96
N ILE A 2 1.08 -8.88 9.75
CA ILE A 2 -0.28 -8.56 9.32
C ILE A 2 -1.00 -9.85 8.93
N ASP A 3 -2.25 -10.01 9.39
CA ASP A 3 -3.09 -11.15 9.03
C ASP A 3 -3.51 -11.05 7.55
N ARG A 4 -3.11 -12.04 6.77
CA ARG A 4 -3.34 -12.12 5.31
C ARG A 4 -4.49 -13.04 4.95
N SER A 5 -5.07 -13.77 5.91
CA SER A 5 -6.13 -14.74 5.68
C SER A 5 -7.41 -14.13 5.10
N LYS A 6 -7.60 -12.83 5.32
CA LYS A 6 -8.76 -12.05 4.84
C LYS A 6 -8.51 -11.33 3.51
N LEU A 7 -7.34 -11.49 2.91
CA LEU A 7 -7.05 -10.87 1.61
C LEU A 7 -7.68 -11.68 0.50
N SER A 8 -8.54 -11.04 -0.30
CA SER A 8 -9.10 -11.62 -1.51
C SER A 8 -8.02 -12.02 -2.51
N ASN A 9 -6.95 -11.24 -2.61
CA ASN A 9 -5.82 -11.50 -3.48
C ASN A 9 -4.49 -11.12 -2.80
N SER A 10 -3.74 -12.14 -2.40
CA SER A 10 -2.44 -11.94 -1.73
C SER A 10 -1.37 -11.35 -2.65
N PHE A 11 -1.41 -11.65 -3.96
CA PHE A 11 -0.43 -11.10 -4.91
C PHE A 11 -0.63 -9.61 -5.12
N GLU A 12 -1.89 -9.19 -5.37
CA GLU A 12 -2.22 -7.78 -5.53
C GLU A 12 -1.92 -6.96 -4.28
N PHE A 13 -2.15 -7.54 -3.09
CA PHE A 13 -1.75 -6.92 -1.83
C PHE A 13 -0.25 -6.64 -1.78
N VAL A 14 0.60 -7.63 -2.11
CA VAL A 14 2.06 -7.47 -2.08
C VAL A 14 2.53 -6.45 -3.13
N VAL A 15 1.98 -6.49 -4.34
CA VAL A 15 2.32 -5.55 -5.42
C VAL A 15 1.96 -4.12 -5.02
N THR A 16 0.74 -3.91 -4.50
CA THR A 16 0.25 -2.58 -4.09
C THR A 16 1.04 -2.05 -2.91
N ALA A 17 1.26 -2.88 -1.87
CA ALA A 17 2.05 -2.49 -0.70
C ALA A 17 3.53 -2.22 -1.06
N GLY A 18 4.10 -2.96 -2.00
CA GLY A 18 5.45 -2.73 -2.51
C GLY A 18 5.58 -1.40 -3.26
N ALA A 19 4.63 -1.10 -4.15
CA ALA A 19 4.57 0.19 -4.83
C ALA A 19 4.41 1.35 -3.84
N ARG A 20 3.54 1.18 -2.84
CA ARG A 20 3.34 2.18 -1.79
C ARG A 20 4.56 2.39 -0.91
N ALA A 21 5.26 1.32 -0.54
CA ALA A 21 6.51 1.43 0.23
C ALA A 21 7.57 2.26 -0.51
N ARG A 22 7.65 2.14 -1.85
CA ARG A 22 8.53 2.99 -2.67
C ARG A 22 8.14 4.47 -2.61
N GLN A 23 6.84 4.79 -2.63
CA GLN A 23 6.37 6.17 -2.46
C GLN A 23 6.77 6.74 -1.10
N LEU A 24 6.60 5.97 -0.02
CA LEU A 24 7.04 6.38 1.33
C LEU A 24 8.56 6.55 1.41
N LEU A 25 9.33 5.69 0.72
CA LEU A 25 10.78 5.82 0.63
C LEU A 25 11.18 7.12 -0.08
N ALA A 26 10.46 7.50 -1.13
CA ALA A 26 10.62 8.75 -1.86
C ALA A 26 10.12 10.02 -1.12
N GLY A 27 9.63 9.89 0.11
CA GLY A 27 9.19 11.03 0.93
C GLY A 27 7.69 11.33 0.89
N SER A 28 6.86 10.44 0.33
CA SER A 28 5.40 10.58 0.40
C SER A 28 4.90 10.47 1.85
N THR A 29 3.88 11.27 2.19
CA THR A 29 3.24 11.29 3.50
C THR A 29 2.44 10.00 3.77
N PRO A 30 2.64 9.34 4.92
CA PRO A 30 1.78 8.27 5.40
C PRO A 30 0.33 8.71 5.59
N ARG A 31 -0.63 7.85 5.24
CA ARG A 31 -2.08 8.02 5.42
C ARG A 31 -2.63 7.31 6.67
N VAL A 32 -1.78 6.54 7.34
CA VAL A 32 -2.05 5.92 8.65
C VAL A 32 -1.02 6.43 9.64
N THR A 33 -1.36 6.40 10.94
CA THR A 33 -0.44 6.79 12.01
C THR A 33 0.87 6.00 11.89
N ALA A 34 1.94 6.71 11.52
CA ALA A 34 3.21 6.10 11.15
C ALA A 34 3.94 5.50 12.37
N GLY A 35 3.79 6.10 13.55
CA GLY A 35 4.54 5.71 14.77
C GLY A 35 6.02 5.45 14.47
N GLU A 36 6.63 4.53 15.22
CA GLU A 36 7.97 3.97 14.91
C GLU A 36 7.88 2.71 14.03
N HIS A 37 7.03 2.71 13.00
CA HIS A 37 6.94 1.57 12.09
C HIS A 37 7.81 1.76 10.85
N LYS A 38 8.42 0.66 10.37
CA LYS A 38 9.12 0.65 9.09
C LYS A 38 8.15 1.03 7.96
N LYS A 39 8.65 1.74 6.94
CA LYS A 39 7.86 2.17 5.77
C LYS A 39 7.11 1.01 5.09
N THR A 40 7.66 -0.20 5.10
CA THR A 40 7.01 -1.42 4.59
C THR A 40 5.80 -1.84 5.42
N THR A 41 5.87 -1.70 6.75
CA THR A 41 4.74 -1.98 7.66
C THR A 41 3.64 -0.93 7.51
N ILE A 42 4.02 0.35 7.35
CA ILE A 42 3.08 1.44 7.08
C ILE A 42 2.35 1.18 5.77
N ALA A 43 3.08 0.88 4.68
CA ALA A 43 2.47 0.60 3.38
C ALA A 43 1.50 -0.58 3.42
N GLN A 44 1.87 -1.69 4.07
CA GLN A 44 0.97 -2.84 4.22
C GLN A 44 -0.28 -2.50 5.04
N ARG A 45 -0.15 -1.65 6.07
CA ARG A 45 -1.30 -1.15 6.84
C ARG A 45 -2.20 -0.28 5.98
N GLU A 46 -1.65 0.66 5.22
CA GLU A 46 -2.43 1.54 4.35
C GLU A 46 -3.26 0.75 3.33
N VAL A 47 -2.69 -0.33 2.77
CA VAL A 47 -3.40 -1.18 1.80
C VAL A 47 -4.47 -2.04 2.47
N ILE A 48 -4.19 -2.66 3.62
CA ILE A 48 -5.21 -3.50 4.30
C ILE A 48 -6.37 -2.68 4.86
N THR A 49 -6.11 -1.43 5.28
CA THR A 49 -7.15 -0.51 5.74
C THR A 49 -7.82 0.25 4.58
N LYS A 50 -7.50 -0.07 3.32
CA LYS A 50 -8.03 0.59 2.11
C LYS A 50 -7.81 2.10 2.06
N GLN A 51 -6.80 2.60 2.77
CA GLN A 51 -6.38 4.01 2.66
C GLN A 51 -5.56 4.26 1.39
N VAL A 52 -4.98 3.19 0.82
CA VAL A 52 -4.26 3.18 -0.45
C VAL A 52 -4.75 1.98 -1.26
N GLU A 53 -5.17 2.26 -2.49
CA GLU A 53 -5.64 1.24 -3.44
C GLU A 53 -4.94 1.41 -4.78
N LYS A 54 -4.91 0.33 -5.56
CA LYS A 54 -4.40 0.37 -6.93
C LYS A 54 -5.36 1.21 -7.77
N ILE A 55 -4.84 2.26 -8.38
CA ILE A 55 -5.60 3.04 -9.36
C ILE A 55 -5.41 2.34 -10.70
N GLU A 56 -6.52 1.97 -11.35
CA GLU A 56 -6.45 1.53 -12.74
C GLU A 56 -6.09 2.72 -13.60
N LYS A 57 -5.04 2.57 -14.39
CA LYS A 57 -4.66 3.61 -15.34
C LYS A 57 -5.72 3.55 -16.44
N GLU A 58 -6.74 4.40 -16.36
CA GLU A 58 -7.53 4.70 -17.56
C GLU A 58 -6.52 5.16 -18.60
N GLU A 59 -6.44 4.47 -19.72
CA GLU A 59 -5.69 4.90 -20.90
C GLU A 59 -6.32 6.21 -21.39
N SER A 60 -5.96 7.31 -20.74
CA SER A 60 -6.30 8.64 -21.17
C SER A 60 -5.46 8.95 -22.40
N GLY A 61 -6.11 8.94 -23.55
CA GLY A 61 -5.70 9.74 -24.70
C GLY A 61 -4.87 9.00 -25.74
N LYS A 62 -5.57 8.65 -26.82
CA LYS A 62 -5.08 8.32 -28.16
C LYS A 62 -4.13 9.39 -28.73
#